data_AF-K0YXQ7-F1
#
_entry.id   AF-K0YXQ7-F1
#
_cell.length_a   1.000
_cell.length_b   1.000
_cell.length_c   1.000
_cell.angle_alpha   90.00
_cell.angle_beta   90.00
_cell.angle_gamma   90.00
#
_symmetry.space_group_name_H-M   'P 1'
#
loop_
_entity.id
_entity.type
_entity.pdbx_description
1 polymer ?
#
loop_
_entity_poly.entity_id
_entity_poly.type
_entity_poly.pdbx_seq_one_letter_code
_entity_poly.pdbx_strand_id
1 'polypeptide(L)'
;MNFLIDISFGEYLILWPRQVRLAAGVERLGDLRDKHVREMTHVPDPRELEERELIMETLRDSVRKRERLWLLTMTDAQIGAWKTWVDASLLHELGPKQSAREHEVTPIGIAPRLLIDFLLERRTKADKLFLTGALHGLDSLLISARAAKQLQQLGIQLQPRSVLVRLFTNAKFLAYLVVLAYSALRVLPVMFVREFEGSLVMLWAIDLLTAIPYTWGLLTMVTAPRFAKRMLGMVVTIATFMAPYVYFGLHGRGYPPHVIGIIAMLIMGTFALEGFKAWMDRKAYKSLAKVAAPRRSRRSRWKRPKGRRKHLLH
;
A
#
# COMPACT_ATOMS: atom_id res chain seq x y z
N MET A 1 -8.64 15.52 18.35
CA MET A 1 -7.81 15.87 17.18
C MET A 1 -7.51 14.57 16.43
N ASN A 2 -8.38 14.18 15.49
CA ASN A 2 -8.13 13.03 14.61
C ASN A 2 -7.05 13.47 13.63
N PHE A 3 -5.83 12.98 13.80
CA PHE A 3 -4.82 13.13 12.76
C PHE A 3 -5.33 12.37 11.51
N LEU A 4 -4.99 12.85 10.31
CA LEU A 4 -5.22 12.26 8.98
C LEU A 4 -4.58 10.85 8.77
N ILE A 5 -4.43 10.10 9.87
CA ILE A 5 -3.46 9.05 10.12
C ILE A 5 -4.12 7.88 10.87
N ASP A 6 -5.27 8.09 11.53
CA ASP A 6 -6.01 6.99 12.15
C ASP A 6 -6.83 6.23 11.11
N ILE A 7 -6.66 4.91 11.11
CA ILE A 7 -7.48 3.97 10.35
C ILE A 7 -8.83 3.91 11.06
N SER A 8 -9.89 4.36 10.40
CA SER A 8 -11.25 4.32 10.94
C SER A 8 -12.09 3.17 10.35
N PHE A 9 -11.56 2.44 9.36
CA PHE A 9 -12.30 1.32 8.80
C PHE A 9 -12.34 0.12 9.75
N GLY A 10 -13.47 -0.60 9.78
CA GLY A 10 -13.61 -1.82 10.57
C GLY A 10 -13.48 -1.63 12.07
N GLU A 11 -13.78 -0.44 12.60
CA GLU A 11 -13.71 -0.10 14.04
C GLU A 11 -14.50 -1.08 14.93
N TYR A 12 -15.55 -1.67 14.37
CA TYR A 12 -16.44 -2.61 15.06
C TYR A 12 -16.08 -4.08 14.80
N LEU A 13 -15.00 -4.37 14.07
CA LEU A 13 -14.65 -5.70 13.60
C LEU A 13 -13.27 -6.15 14.09
N ILE A 14 -13.23 -7.38 14.62
CA ILE A 14 -12.01 -8.12 14.94
C ILE A 14 -11.33 -8.47 13.60
N LEU A 15 -10.23 -7.78 13.26
CA LEU A 15 -9.48 -7.99 12.01
C LEU A 15 -8.04 -8.45 12.28
N TRP A 16 -7.55 -9.40 11.48
CA TRP A 16 -6.17 -9.85 11.42
C TRP A 16 -5.34 -8.90 10.55
N PRO A 17 -4.43 -8.08 11.14
CA PRO A 17 -3.71 -7.04 10.40
C PRO A 17 -2.92 -7.58 9.21
N ARG A 18 -2.36 -8.79 9.34
CA ARG A 18 -1.61 -9.46 8.28
C ARG A 18 -2.48 -9.82 7.08
N GLN A 19 -3.71 -10.29 7.30
CA GLN A 19 -4.61 -10.66 6.20
C GLN A 19 -5.15 -9.45 5.48
N VAL A 20 -5.51 -8.38 6.21
CA VAL A 20 -5.89 -7.09 5.62
C VAL A 20 -4.79 -6.55 4.69
N ARG A 21 -3.53 -6.59 5.17
CA ARG A 21 -2.36 -6.17 4.39
C ARG A 21 -2.20 -6.99 3.10
N LEU A 22 -2.32 -8.31 3.19
CA LEU A 22 -2.17 -9.22 2.05
C LEU A 22 -3.32 -9.04 1.04
N ALA A 23 -4.57 -9.01 1.51
CA ALA A 23 -5.76 -8.85 0.69
C ALA A 23 -5.77 -7.49 -0.04
N ALA A 24 -5.39 -6.40 0.62
CA ALA A 24 -5.30 -5.08 -0.01
C ALA A 24 -4.10 -4.94 -0.97
N GLY A 25 -3.20 -5.93 -1.04
CA GLY A 25 -1.99 -5.89 -1.86
C GLY A 25 -1.08 -4.72 -1.49
N VAL A 26 -1.02 -4.36 -0.20
CA VAL A 26 -0.16 -3.29 0.30
C VAL A 26 1.06 -3.89 1.00
N GLU A 27 2.20 -3.20 0.89
CA GLU A 27 3.43 -3.69 1.52
C GLU A 27 3.42 -3.44 3.03
N ARG A 28 2.93 -2.27 3.45
CA ARG A 28 2.74 -1.88 4.84
C ARG A 28 1.29 -1.61 5.13
N LEU A 29 0.86 -1.96 6.33
CA LEU A 29 -0.49 -1.63 6.73
C LEU A 29 -0.66 -0.12 6.90
N GLY A 30 0.40 0.58 7.33
CA GLY A 30 0.40 2.05 7.40
C GLY A 30 0.26 2.79 6.06
N ASP A 31 0.39 2.10 4.91
CA ASP A 31 0.12 2.69 3.59
C ASP A 31 -1.38 2.67 3.25
N LEU A 32 -2.16 1.85 3.96
CA LEU A 32 -3.60 1.78 3.83
C LEU A 32 -4.23 2.96 4.59
N ARG A 33 -5.22 3.58 3.96
CA ARG A 33 -6.00 4.70 4.49
C ARG A 33 -7.46 4.41 4.21
N ASP A 34 -8.38 5.10 4.87
CA ASP A 34 -9.82 4.83 4.70
C ASP A 34 -10.27 5.03 3.24
N LYS A 35 -9.70 6.01 2.53
CA LYS A 35 -9.96 6.19 1.09
C LYS A 35 -9.57 4.99 0.20
N HIS A 36 -8.74 4.07 0.70
CA HIS A 36 -8.32 2.87 -0.02
C HIS A 36 -9.19 1.65 0.33
N VAL A 37 -10.07 1.75 1.32
CA VAL A 37 -10.92 0.64 1.78
C VAL A 37 -12.38 1.08 1.68
N ARG A 38 -13.20 0.30 0.99
CA ARG A 38 -14.64 0.50 0.99
C ARG A 38 -15.30 -0.48 1.94
N GLU A 39 -15.96 0.02 2.96
CA GLU A 39 -16.83 -0.78 3.82
C GLU A 39 -18.21 -0.88 3.17
N MET A 40 -18.61 -2.11 2.86
CA MET A 40 -19.92 -2.35 2.26
C MET A 40 -20.94 -2.54 3.38
N THR A 41 -21.93 -1.63 3.44
CA THR A 41 -23.01 -1.71 4.43
C THR A 41 -23.99 -2.84 4.10
N HIS A 42 -24.19 -3.08 2.81
CA HIS A 42 -24.97 -4.18 2.24
C HIS A 42 -24.04 -5.11 1.48
N VAL A 43 -24.24 -6.43 1.63
CA VAL A 43 -23.47 -7.44 0.90
C VAL A 43 -24.33 -7.91 -0.28
N PRO A 44 -23.99 -7.50 -1.51
CA PRO A 44 -24.78 -7.88 -2.68
C PRO A 44 -24.68 -9.38 -2.94
N ASP A 45 -25.78 -10.00 -3.34
CA ASP A 45 -25.82 -11.40 -3.75
C ASP A 45 -25.48 -11.52 -5.25
N PRO A 46 -24.33 -12.10 -5.62
CA PRO A 46 -23.92 -12.20 -7.01
C PRO A 46 -24.73 -13.22 -7.82
N ARG A 47 -25.80 -13.81 -7.27
CA ARG A 47 -26.74 -14.66 -8.03
C ARG A 47 -27.90 -13.84 -8.61
N GLU A 48 -28.20 -12.69 -8.02
CA GLU A 48 -29.30 -11.81 -8.42
C GLU A 48 -28.82 -10.75 -9.42
N LEU A 49 -29.66 -10.41 -10.40
CA LEU A 49 -29.27 -9.49 -11.48
C LEU A 49 -29.05 -8.06 -10.97
N GLU A 50 -29.99 -7.53 -10.18
CA GLU A 50 -29.94 -6.17 -9.63
C GLU A 50 -28.72 -6.00 -8.72
N GLU A 51 -28.44 -6.99 -7.88
CA GLU A 51 -27.26 -7.01 -7.01
C GLU A 51 -25.95 -7.12 -7.81
N ARG A 52 -25.94 -7.82 -8.95
CA ARG A 52 -24.79 -7.81 -9.88
C ARG A 52 -24.55 -6.43 -10.47
N GLU A 53 -25.60 -5.68 -10.80
CA GLU A 53 -25.46 -4.29 -11.26
C GLU A 53 -24.86 -3.40 -10.17
N LEU A 54 -25.27 -3.57 -8.91
CA LEU A 54 -24.66 -2.88 -7.77
C LEU A 54 -23.16 -3.23 -7.62
N ILE A 55 -22.77 -4.50 -7.79
CA ILE A 55 -21.34 -4.89 -7.77
C ILE A 55 -20.59 -4.23 -8.93
N MET A 56 -21.20 -4.16 -10.11
CA MET A 56 -20.63 -3.54 -11.30
C MET A 56 -20.40 -2.03 -11.10
N GLU A 57 -21.38 -1.32 -10.57
CA GLU A 57 -21.25 0.10 -10.22
C GLU A 57 -20.21 0.32 -9.13
N THR A 58 -20.23 -0.51 -8.09
CA THR A 58 -19.25 -0.46 -7.01
C THR A 58 -17.83 -0.69 -7.55
N LEU A 59 -17.65 -1.61 -8.49
CA LEU A 59 -16.37 -1.85 -9.15
C LEU A 59 -15.89 -0.64 -9.94
N ARG A 60 -16.77 -0.04 -10.74
CA ARG A 60 -16.46 1.17 -11.50
C ARG A 60 -15.99 2.30 -10.60
N ASP A 61 -16.72 2.53 -9.51
CA ASP A 61 -16.42 3.53 -8.51
C ASP A 61 -15.09 3.28 -7.81
N SER A 62 -14.84 2.02 -7.45
CA SER A 62 -13.62 1.58 -6.77
C SER A 62 -12.37 1.82 -7.62
N VAL A 63 -12.47 1.52 -8.93
CA VAL A 63 -11.40 1.79 -9.89
C VAL A 63 -11.15 3.30 -10.01
N ARG A 64 -12.20 4.12 -10.08
CA ARG A 64 -12.08 5.59 -10.12
C ARG A 64 -11.43 6.17 -8.87
N LYS A 65 -11.87 5.72 -7.69
CA LYS A 65 -11.39 6.16 -6.38
C LYS A 65 -10.06 5.52 -5.97
N ARG A 66 -9.56 4.54 -6.76
CA ARG A 66 -8.35 3.76 -6.49
C ARG A 66 -8.43 3.01 -5.14
N GLU A 67 -9.61 2.52 -4.83
CA GLU A 67 -9.85 1.63 -3.70
C GLU A 67 -9.12 0.30 -3.96
N ARG A 68 -8.54 -0.26 -2.90
CA ARG A 68 -7.71 -1.47 -2.94
C ARG A 68 -8.41 -2.69 -2.35
N LEU A 69 -9.36 -2.47 -1.46
CA LEU A 69 -10.02 -3.52 -0.71
C LEU A 69 -11.48 -3.15 -0.44
N TRP A 70 -12.38 -4.08 -0.69
CA TRP A 70 -13.73 -4.07 -0.14
C TRP A 70 -13.75 -4.88 1.15
N LEU A 71 -14.27 -4.28 2.21
CA LEU A 71 -14.51 -4.93 3.49
C LEU A 71 -16.01 -5.25 3.59
N LEU A 72 -16.33 -6.54 3.57
CA LEU A 72 -17.70 -7.05 3.63
C LEU A 72 -17.86 -7.89 4.90
N THR A 73 -18.97 -7.71 5.62
CA THR A 73 -19.34 -8.58 6.74
C THR A 73 -20.36 -9.59 6.27
N MET A 74 -19.92 -10.81 5.97
CA MET A 74 -20.74 -11.83 5.31
C MET A 74 -21.16 -12.94 6.27
N THR A 75 -22.39 -13.43 6.15
CA THR A 75 -22.81 -14.70 6.74
C THR A 75 -22.26 -15.87 5.92
N ASP A 76 -22.28 -17.09 6.48
CA ASP A 76 -21.83 -18.29 5.75
C ASP A 76 -22.64 -18.53 4.45
N ALA A 77 -23.94 -18.19 4.46
CA ALA A 77 -24.79 -18.28 3.28
C ALA A 77 -24.35 -17.32 2.17
N GLN A 78 -24.01 -16.08 2.53
CA GLN A 78 -23.50 -15.08 1.59
C GLN A 78 -22.12 -15.47 1.04
N ILE A 79 -21.23 -15.98 1.89
CA ILE A 79 -19.93 -16.51 1.43
C ILE A 79 -20.16 -17.65 0.44
N GLY A 80 -21.12 -18.54 0.72
CA GLY A 80 -21.52 -19.61 -0.19
C GLY A 80 -22.00 -19.07 -1.54
N ALA A 81 -22.88 -18.06 -1.54
CA ALA A 81 -23.35 -17.40 -2.76
C ALA A 81 -22.18 -16.80 -3.57
N TRP A 82 -21.26 -16.09 -2.92
CA TRP A 82 -20.08 -15.55 -3.58
C TRP A 82 -19.15 -16.62 -4.17
N LYS A 83 -18.94 -17.73 -3.46
CA LYS A 83 -18.15 -18.87 -3.97
C LYS A 83 -18.75 -19.54 -5.21
N THR A 84 -20.04 -19.36 -5.48
CA THR A 84 -20.64 -19.83 -6.74
C THR A 84 -20.27 -18.97 -7.94
N TRP A 85 -19.93 -17.69 -7.71
CA TRP A 85 -19.62 -16.74 -8.77
C TRP A 85 -18.12 -16.48 -8.93
N VAL A 86 -17.37 -16.41 -7.84
CA VAL A 86 -15.92 -16.17 -7.84
C VAL A 86 -15.17 -17.33 -7.19
N ASP A 87 -13.90 -17.50 -7.55
CA ASP A 87 -13.02 -18.44 -6.86
C ASP A 87 -12.84 -18.04 -5.38
N ALA A 88 -12.76 -19.04 -4.50
CA ALA A 88 -12.48 -18.87 -3.08
C ALA A 88 -11.18 -18.10 -2.83
N SER A 89 -10.22 -18.16 -3.76
CA SER A 89 -8.97 -17.39 -3.69
C SER A 89 -9.16 -15.86 -3.67
N LEU A 90 -10.29 -15.35 -4.17
CA LEU A 90 -10.65 -13.92 -4.16
C LEU A 90 -11.32 -13.46 -2.87
N LEU A 91 -11.81 -14.40 -2.05
CA LEU A 91 -12.49 -14.12 -0.79
C LEU A 91 -11.50 -14.25 0.36
N HIS A 92 -10.83 -13.15 0.70
CA HIS A 92 -9.84 -13.18 1.76
C HIS A 92 -10.50 -13.05 3.13
N GLU A 93 -10.38 -14.06 3.99
CA GLU A 93 -10.80 -13.94 5.39
C GLU A 93 -9.91 -12.94 6.13
N LEU A 94 -10.50 -11.82 6.55
CA LEU A 94 -9.79 -10.72 7.18
C LEU A 94 -9.80 -10.81 8.71
N GLY A 95 -10.62 -11.68 9.29
CA GLY A 95 -10.77 -11.85 10.72
C GLY A 95 -11.61 -13.08 11.05
N PRO A 96 -11.76 -13.44 12.33
CA PRO A 96 -12.56 -14.58 12.73
C PRO A 96 -14.07 -14.29 12.58
N LYS A 97 -14.86 -15.37 12.61
CA LYS A 97 -16.31 -15.31 12.83
C LYS A 97 -16.60 -14.57 14.13
N GLN A 98 -17.53 -13.63 14.05
CA GLN A 98 -17.89 -12.77 15.16
C GLN A 98 -19.35 -12.34 15.06
N SER A 99 -19.97 -12.08 16.21
CA SER A 99 -21.30 -11.50 16.24
C SER A 99 -21.20 -10.01 15.94
N ALA A 100 -21.77 -9.58 14.81
CA ALA A 100 -21.92 -8.18 14.47
C ALA A 100 -23.34 -7.95 13.93
N ARG A 101 -24.00 -6.88 14.40
CA ARG A 101 -25.38 -6.54 14.00
C ARG A 101 -26.34 -7.73 14.09
N GLU A 102 -26.33 -8.41 15.24
CA GLU A 102 -27.23 -9.52 15.61
C GLU A 102 -27.05 -10.83 14.83
N HIS A 103 -26.08 -10.90 13.91
CA HIS A 103 -25.79 -12.10 13.12
C HIS A 103 -24.34 -12.55 13.32
N GLU A 104 -24.07 -13.85 13.18
CA GLU A 104 -22.70 -14.34 13.05
C GLU A 104 -22.17 -14.06 11.64
N VAL A 105 -21.14 -13.22 11.57
CA VAL A 105 -20.53 -12.78 10.31
C VAL A 105 -19.02 -12.99 10.31
N THR A 106 -18.46 -13.16 9.12
CA THR A 106 -17.02 -13.19 8.87
C THR A 106 -16.64 -11.93 8.08
N PRO A 107 -15.62 -11.17 8.51
CA PRO A 107 -15.07 -10.09 7.70
C PRO A 107 -14.32 -10.67 6.49
N ILE A 108 -14.80 -10.38 5.28
CA ILE A 108 -14.24 -10.81 4.02
C ILE A 108 -13.70 -9.61 3.26
N GLY A 109 -12.53 -9.80 2.65
CA GLY A 109 -11.81 -8.85 1.83
C GLY A 109 -11.85 -9.25 0.38
N ILE A 110 -12.33 -8.36 -0.50
CA ILE A 110 -12.28 -8.55 -1.95
C ILE A 110 -11.46 -7.41 -2.56
N ALA A 111 -10.40 -7.76 -3.29
CA ALA A 111 -9.58 -6.77 -3.99
C ALA A 111 -10.18 -6.50 -5.39
N PRO A 112 -10.65 -5.26 -5.69
CA PRO A 112 -11.27 -4.95 -6.98
C PRO A 112 -10.39 -5.31 -8.18
N ARG A 113 -9.07 -5.11 -8.03
CA ARG A 113 -8.08 -5.47 -9.04
C ARG A 113 -8.07 -6.98 -9.31
N LEU A 114 -8.06 -7.82 -8.27
CA LEU A 114 -8.02 -9.27 -8.44
C LEU A 114 -9.32 -9.78 -9.03
N LEU A 115 -10.45 -9.16 -8.70
CA LEU A 115 -11.73 -9.44 -9.34
C LEU A 115 -11.69 -9.15 -10.85
N ILE A 116 -11.14 -8.00 -11.25
CA ILE A 116 -10.95 -7.67 -12.69
C ILE A 116 -10.04 -8.70 -13.37
N ASP A 117 -8.88 -9.00 -12.77
CA ASP A 117 -7.92 -9.95 -13.32
C ASP A 117 -8.57 -11.35 -13.49
N PHE A 118 -9.33 -11.82 -12.49
CA PHE A 118 -10.06 -13.09 -12.54
C PHE A 118 -11.12 -13.12 -13.66
N LEU A 119 -11.95 -12.09 -13.78
CA LEU A 119 -12.99 -12.02 -14.82
C LEU A 119 -12.36 -11.95 -16.23
N LEU A 120 -11.21 -11.28 -16.37
CA LEU A 120 -10.42 -11.23 -17.61
C LEU A 120 -9.76 -12.55 -17.98
N GLU A 121 -9.46 -13.40 -16.99
CA GLU A 121 -8.91 -14.74 -17.20
C GLU A 121 -10.01 -15.75 -17.52
N ARG A 122 -11.17 -15.68 -16.85
CA ARG A 122 -12.31 -16.57 -17.08
C ARG A 122 -12.98 -16.37 -18.44
N ARG A 123 -13.02 -15.13 -18.96
CA ARG A 123 -13.45 -14.78 -20.33
C ARG A 123 -14.83 -15.30 -20.76
N THR A 124 -15.78 -15.48 -19.84
CA THR A 124 -17.14 -15.85 -20.24
C THR A 124 -17.88 -14.68 -20.90
N LYS A 125 -18.96 -14.96 -21.64
CA LYS A 125 -19.81 -13.89 -22.21
C LYS A 125 -20.39 -12.98 -21.12
N ALA A 126 -20.80 -13.56 -19.98
CA ALA A 126 -21.30 -12.81 -18.84
C ALA A 126 -20.22 -11.89 -18.23
N ASP A 127 -18.98 -12.38 -18.09
CA ASP A 127 -17.86 -11.58 -17.58
C ASP A 127 -17.54 -10.41 -18.51
N LYS A 128 -17.56 -10.65 -19.83
CA LYS A 128 -17.37 -9.59 -20.81
C LYS A 128 -18.44 -8.51 -20.66
N LEU A 129 -19.70 -8.89 -20.50
CA LEU A 129 -20.82 -7.96 -20.35
C LEU A 129 -20.69 -7.14 -19.06
N PHE A 130 -20.39 -7.83 -17.95
CA PHE A 130 -20.12 -7.21 -16.65
C PHE A 130 -18.93 -6.23 -16.70
N LEU A 131 -17.79 -6.64 -17.25
CA LEU A 131 -16.61 -5.79 -17.39
C LEU A 131 -16.85 -4.62 -18.35
N THR A 132 -17.68 -4.81 -19.38
CA THR A 132 -18.09 -3.72 -20.27
C THR A 132 -18.86 -2.68 -19.48
N GLY A 133 -19.89 -3.07 -18.73
CA GLY A 133 -20.68 -2.11 -17.94
C GLY A 133 -19.85 -1.43 -16.82
N ALA A 134 -18.93 -2.16 -16.18
CA ALA A 134 -18.08 -1.59 -15.13
C ALA A 134 -16.99 -0.65 -15.67
N LEU A 135 -16.32 -1.00 -16.78
CA LEU A 135 -15.06 -0.39 -17.17
C LEU A 135 -15.12 0.43 -18.47
N HIS A 136 -16.18 0.30 -19.26
CA HIS A 136 -16.29 1.04 -20.52
C HIS A 136 -16.19 2.56 -20.31
N GLY A 137 -15.37 3.20 -21.13
CA GLY A 137 -15.12 4.63 -21.08
C GLY A 137 -14.32 5.11 -19.85
N LEU A 138 -13.77 4.22 -19.02
CA LEU A 138 -12.83 4.62 -17.98
C LEU A 138 -11.46 4.99 -18.55
N ASP A 139 -10.76 5.88 -17.85
CA ASP A 139 -9.37 6.23 -18.18
C ASP A 139 -8.46 5.00 -18.02
N SER A 140 -7.75 4.65 -19.10
CA SER A 140 -6.82 3.53 -19.13
C SER A 140 -5.65 3.65 -18.13
N LEU A 141 -5.39 4.85 -17.57
CA LEU A 141 -4.41 5.06 -16.50
C LEU A 141 -4.85 4.51 -15.14
N LEU A 142 -6.15 4.26 -14.94
CA LEU A 142 -6.68 3.72 -13.68
C LEU A 142 -6.48 2.21 -13.56
N ILE A 143 -6.18 1.54 -14.67
CA ILE A 143 -6.06 0.08 -14.77
C ILE A 143 -4.61 -0.29 -15.11
N SER A 144 -4.20 -1.51 -14.72
CA SER A 144 -2.88 -2.03 -15.04
C SER A 144 -2.66 -2.13 -16.56
N ALA A 145 -1.40 -2.04 -17.01
CA ALA A 145 -1.07 -2.11 -18.44
C ALA A 145 -1.52 -3.42 -19.09
N ARG A 146 -1.35 -4.51 -18.35
CA ARG A 146 -1.75 -5.85 -18.76
C ARG A 146 -3.27 -5.95 -18.89
N ALA A 147 -4.02 -5.51 -17.88
CA ALA A 147 -5.49 -5.57 -17.91
C ALA A 147 -6.06 -4.65 -18.99
N ALA A 148 -5.51 -3.44 -19.19
CA ALA A 148 -5.92 -2.56 -20.28
C ALA A 148 -5.74 -3.21 -21.66
N LYS A 149 -4.60 -3.89 -21.89
CA LYS A 149 -4.34 -4.63 -23.13
C LYS A 149 -5.33 -5.78 -23.33
N GLN A 150 -5.65 -6.52 -22.26
CA GLN A 150 -6.61 -7.63 -22.32
C GLN A 150 -8.05 -7.14 -22.55
N LEU A 151 -8.46 -6.04 -21.91
CA LEU A 151 -9.77 -5.41 -22.13
C LEU A 151 -9.91 -4.96 -23.59
N GLN A 152 -8.86 -4.37 -24.17
CA GLN A 152 -8.84 -3.99 -25.59
C GLN A 152 -8.97 -5.21 -26.51
N GLN A 153 -8.31 -6.33 -26.20
CA GLN A 153 -8.45 -7.59 -26.95
C GLN A 153 -9.87 -8.16 -26.88
N LEU A 154 -10.60 -7.91 -25.80
CA LEU A 154 -12.00 -8.30 -25.66
C LEU A 154 -12.99 -7.33 -26.34
N GLY A 155 -12.49 -6.23 -26.93
CA GLY A 155 -13.31 -5.19 -27.55
C GLY A 155 -13.93 -4.19 -26.57
N ILE A 156 -13.48 -4.17 -25.32
CA ILE A 156 -13.95 -3.21 -24.31
C ILE A 156 -13.15 -1.92 -24.47
N GLN A 157 -13.83 -0.85 -24.87
CA GLN A 157 -13.19 0.44 -25.13
C GLN A 157 -12.94 1.19 -23.81
N LEU A 158 -11.65 1.41 -23.52
CA LEU A 158 -11.18 2.35 -22.51
C LEU A 158 -10.84 3.69 -23.18
N GLN A 159 -10.82 4.79 -22.41
CA GLN A 159 -10.31 6.05 -22.94
C GLN A 159 -8.79 5.91 -23.18
N PRO A 160 -8.33 6.02 -24.45
CA PRO A 160 -6.95 5.76 -24.78
C PRO A 160 -6.05 6.87 -24.23
N ARG A 161 -4.86 6.49 -23.76
CA ARG A 161 -3.79 7.42 -23.38
C ARG A 161 -2.50 6.97 -24.06
N SER A 162 -1.71 7.93 -24.52
CA SER A 162 -0.45 7.62 -25.20
C SER A 162 0.56 7.01 -24.23
N VAL A 163 1.50 6.22 -24.77
CA VAL A 163 2.59 5.62 -23.99
C VAL A 163 3.41 6.70 -23.29
N LEU A 164 3.63 7.84 -23.95
CA LEU A 164 4.34 8.99 -23.38
C LEU A 164 3.61 9.56 -22.17
N VAL A 165 2.29 9.82 -22.28
CA VAL A 165 1.49 10.31 -21.15
C VAL A 165 1.58 9.33 -19.97
N ARG A 166 1.51 8.02 -20.25
CA ARG A 166 1.66 7.00 -19.21
C ARG A 166 3.04 7.01 -18.55
N LEU A 167 4.09 7.23 -19.33
CA LEU A 167 5.47 7.32 -18.84
C LEU A 167 5.66 8.56 -17.96
N PHE A 168 5.22 9.73 -18.40
CA PHE A 168 5.28 10.98 -17.62
C PHE A 168 4.31 11.03 -16.45
N THR A 169 3.29 10.16 -16.40
CA THR A 169 2.43 10.00 -15.22
C THR A 169 3.01 8.97 -14.23
N ASN A 170 4.02 8.20 -14.63
CA ASN A 170 4.66 7.22 -13.76
C ASN A 170 5.65 7.93 -12.81
N ALA A 171 5.27 8.03 -11.54
CA ALA A 171 6.08 8.66 -10.50
C ALA A 171 7.50 8.09 -10.40
N LYS A 172 7.71 6.79 -10.67
CA LYS A 172 9.06 6.20 -10.67
C LYS A 172 9.89 6.78 -11.81
N PHE A 173 9.34 6.82 -13.02
CA PHE A 173 10.03 7.39 -14.18
C PHE A 173 10.37 8.86 -13.95
N LEU A 174 9.41 9.66 -13.45
CA LEU A 174 9.66 11.06 -13.10
C LEU A 174 10.78 11.21 -12.07
N ALA A 175 10.83 10.36 -11.04
CA ALA A 175 11.90 10.39 -10.05
C ALA A 175 13.28 10.15 -10.70
N TYR A 176 13.40 9.13 -11.55
CA TYR A 176 14.65 8.88 -12.29
C TYR A 176 15.01 10.04 -13.21
N LEU A 177 14.03 10.58 -13.95
CA LEU A 177 14.24 11.69 -14.88
C LEU A 177 14.74 12.94 -14.16
N VAL A 178 14.10 13.32 -13.05
CA VAL A 178 14.46 14.50 -12.27
C VAL A 178 15.86 14.34 -11.66
N VAL A 179 16.16 13.20 -11.06
CA VAL A 179 17.49 12.95 -10.46
C VAL A 179 18.56 12.97 -11.54
N LEU A 180 18.32 12.32 -12.68
CA LEU A 180 19.29 12.29 -13.78
C LEU A 180 19.56 13.69 -14.34
N ALA A 181 18.51 14.48 -14.55
CA ALA A 181 18.64 15.87 -15.01
C ALA A 181 19.42 16.73 -14.00
N TYR A 182 19.12 16.59 -12.71
CA TYR A 182 19.86 17.28 -11.65
C TYR A 182 21.33 16.87 -11.63
N SER A 183 21.62 15.57 -11.63
CA SER A 183 22.99 15.03 -11.65
C SER A 183 23.80 15.54 -12.85
N ALA A 184 23.19 15.61 -14.04
CA ALA A 184 23.86 16.12 -15.23
C ALA A 184 24.23 17.61 -15.13
N LEU A 185 23.39 18.43 -14.49
CA LEU A 185 23.59 19.87 -14.31
C LEU A 185 24.50 20.22 -13.12
N ARG A 186 24.70 19.30 -12.19
CA ARG A 186 25.36 19.54 -10.90
C ARG A 186 26.84 19.93 -11.02
N VAL A 187 27.50 19.58 -12.12
CA VAL A 187 28.89 20.00 -12.38
C VAL A 187 28.99 21.49 -12.67
N LEU A 188 27.92 22.14 -13.17
CA LEU A 188 27.97 23.51 -13.67
C LEU A 188 28.44 24.54 -12.63
N PRO A 189 27.96 24.55 -11.37
CA PRO A 189 28.44 25.49 -10.37
C PRO A 189 29.92 25.26 -10.01
N VAL A 190 30.39 24.00 -10.05
CA VAL A 190 31.77 23.64 -9.68
C VAL A 190 32.77 24.16 -10.70
N MET A 191 32.37 24.35 -11.96
CA MET A 191 33.23 24.92 -13.00
C MET A 191 33.71 26.34 -12.66
N PHE A 192 33.02 27.05 -11.76
CA PHE A 192 33.36 28.40 -11.33
C PHE A 192 34.18 28.45 -10.04
N VAL A 193 34.41 27.30 -9.38
CA VAL A 193 35.18 27.21 -8.13
C VAL A 193 36.66 27.08 -8.48
N ARG A 194 37.48 28.06 -8.08
CA ARG A 194 38.91 28.12 -8.42
C ARG A 194 39.76 27.16 -7.58
N GLU A 195 39.24 26.76 -6.43
CA GLU A 195 39.89 25.94 -5.40
C GLU A 195 39.78 24.43 -5.69
N PHE A 196 39.05 24.04 -6.74
CA PHE A 196 38.87 22.66 -7.14
C PHE A 196 39.94 22.26 -8.18
N GLU A 197 40.82 21.34 -7.80
CA GLU A 197 41.93 20.88 -8.66
C GLU A 197 41.66 19.52 -9.33
N GLY A 198 40.46 18.96 -9.11
CA GLY A 198 40.04 17.68 -9.68
C GLY A 198 39.51 17.76 -11.12
N SER A 199 39.28 16.60 -11.73
CA SER A 199 38.69 16.52 -13.07
C SER A 199 37.18 16.75 -13.03
N LEU A 200 36.71 17.79 -13.71
CA LEU A 200 35.27 18.07 -13.88
C LEU A 200 34.55 16.94 -14.61
N VAL A 201 35.21 16.32 -15.59
CA VAL A 201 34.66 15.17 -16.33
C VAL A 201 34.49 13.97 -15.41
N MET A 202 35.46 13.72 -14.51
CA MET A 202 35.37 12.64 -13.54
C MET A 202 34.23 12.89 -12.54
N LEU A 203 34.11 14.12 -12.01
CA LEU A 203 33.01 14.48 -11.11
C LEU A 203 31.65 14.31 -11.80
N TRP A 204 31.52 14.76 -13.04
CA TRP A 204 30.30 14.59 -13.84
C TRP A 204 29.99 13.12 -14.12
N ALA A 205 30.99 12.31 -14.44
CA ALA A 205 30.83 10.88 -14.65
C ALA A 205 30.37 10.16 -13.37
N ILE A 206 30.95 10.51 -12.21
CA ILE A 206 30.52 10.00 -10.90
C ILE A 206 29.04 10.34 -10.68
N ASP A 207 28.62 11.58 -10.93
CA ASP A 207 27.24 12.01 -10.74
C ASP A 207 26.24 11.27 -11.64
N LEU A 208 26.60 11.07 -12.91
CA LEU A 208 25.74 10.40 -13.88
C LEU A 208 25.64 8.90 -13.58
N LEU A 209 26.77 8.25 -13.26
CA LEU A 209 26.81 6.82 -12.91
C LEU A 209 26.08 6.52 -11.60
N THR A 210 26.13 7.44 -10.64
CA THR A 210 25.50 7.25 -9.33
C THR A 210 24.00 7.58 -9.32
N ALA A 211 23.48 8.37 -10.27
CA ALA A 211 22.07 8.77 -10.34
C ALA A 211 21.08 7.59 -10.39
N ILE A 212 21.39 6.56 -11.18
CA ILE A 212 20.55 5.36 -11.33
C ILE A 212 20.51 4.54 -10.03
N PRO A 213 21.64 4.08 -9.47
CA PRO A 213 21.63 3.34 -8.22
C PRO A 213 21.15 4.18 -7.03
N TYR A 214 21.39 5.50 -7.01
CA TYR A 214 20.84 6.40 -6.00
C TYR A 214 19.31 6.39 -6.01
N THR A 215 18.70 6.64 -7.17
CA THR A 215 17.24 6.67 -7.31
C THR A 215 16.63 5.31 -6.96
N TRP A 216 17.27 4.23 -7.42
CA TRP A 216 16.87 2.88 -7.06
C TRP A 216 16.92 2.66 -5.53
N GLY A 217 18.01 3.08 -4.89
CA GLY A 217 18.20 2.96 -3.44
C GLY A 217 17.13 3.71 -2.68
N LEU A 218 16.85 4.97 -3.07
CA LEU A 218 15.85 5.83 -2.44
C LEU A 218 14.44 5.23 -2.56
N LEU A 219 14.06 4.81 -3.77
CA LEU A 219 12.79 4.15 -4.01
C LEU A 219 12.69 2.82 -3.24
N THR A 220 13.75 2.02 -3.23
CA THR A 220 13.77 0.71 -2.57
C THR A 220 13.66 0.84 -1.05
N MET A 221 14.39 1.77 -0.44
CA MET A 221 14.29 2.07 0.99
C MET A 221 12.85 2.42 1.40
N VAL A 222 12.14 3.15 0.53
CA VAL A 222 10.75 3.57 0.77
C VAL A 222 9.73 2.47 0.46
N THR A 223 9.90 1.72 -0.63
CA THR A 223 8.84 0.88 -1.21
C THR A 223 9.05 -0.62 -1.08
N ALA A 224 10.26 -1.10 -0.77
CA ALA A 224 10.51 -2.53 -0.80
C ALA A 224 9.81 -3.30 0.34
N PRO A 225 9.40 -4.57 0.11
CA PRO A 225 8.68 -5.39 1.09
C PRO A 225 9.53 -5.80 2.29
N ARG A 226 10.79 -6.17 2.03
CA ARG A 226 11.67 -6.79 3.02
C ARG A 226 12.59 -5.76 3.64
N PHE A 227 12.66 -5.72 4.97
CA PHE A 227 13.56 -4.82 5.70
C PHE A 227 15.00 -4.88 5.18
N ALA A 228 15.54 -6.09 4.93
CA ALA A 228 16.89 -6.26 4.38
C ALA A 228 17.09 -5.54 3.02
N LYS A 229 16.14 -5.65 2.09
CA LYS A 229 16.22 -4.94 0.80
C LYS A 229 16.19 -3.42 0.97
N ARG A 230 15.50 -2.94 2.00
CA ARG A 230 15.41 -1.51 2.30
C ARG A 230 16.68 -0.97 2.93
N MET A 231 17.30 -1.75 3.82
CA MET A 231 18.64 -1.46 4.34
C MET A 231 19.67 -1.43 3.21
N LEU A 232 19.61 -2.38 2.28
CA LEU A 232 20.43 -2.34 1.08
C LEU A 232 20.18 -1.07 0.27
N GLY A 233 18.91 -0.70 0.03
CA GLY A 233 18.56 0.53 -0.66
C GLY A 233 19.10 1.79 0.05
N MET A 234 19.02 1.83 1.38
CA MET A 234 19.54 2.92 2.20
C MET A 234 21.07 3.01 2.10
N VAL A 235 21.78 1.89 2.23
CA VAL A 235 23.25 1.84 2.09
C VAL A 235 23.68 2.31 0.70
N VAL A 236 23.01 1.83 -0.35
CA VAL A 236 23.29 2.27 -1.73
C VAL A 236 23.02 3.77 -1.89
N THR A 237 21.93 4.28 -1.31
CA THR A 237 21.59 5.72 -1.35
C THR A 237 22.67 6.56 -0.69
N ILE A 238 23.13 6.16 0.50
CA ILE A 238 24.20 6.87 1.23
C ILE A 238 25.49 6.81 0.42
N ALA A 239 25.91 5.63 -0.04
CA ALA A 239 27.16 5.46 -0.78
C ALA A 239 27.19 6.29 -2.07
N THR A 240 26.11 6.23 -2.86
CA THR A 240 25.97 6.97 -4.13
C THR A 240 25.86 8.47 -3.91
N PHE A 241 25.15 8.91 -2.86
CA PHE A 241 25.09 10.31 -2.47
C PHE A 241 26.46 10.85 -2.05
N MET A 242 27.23 10.06 -1.30
CA MET A 242 28.54 10.45 -0.77
C MET A 242 29.64 10.50 -1.83
N ALA A 243 29.57 9.65 -2.86
CA ALA A 243 30.61 9.49 -3.86
C ALA A 243 31.17 10.81 -4.43
N PRO A 244 30.35 11.77 -4.90
CA PRO A 244 30.89 13.03 -5.39
C PRO A 244 31.50 13.92 -4.30
N TYR A 245 30.98 13.90 -3.08
CA TYR A 245 31.51 14.71 -1.98
C TYR A 245 32.85 14.18 -1.49
N VAL A 246 33.02 12.86 -1.49
CA VAL A 246 34.30 12.22 -1.21
C VAL A 246 35.31 12.61 -2.29
N TYR A 247 34.94 12.55 -3.57
CA TYR A 247 35.82 12.98 -4.66
C TYR A 247 36.22 14.45 -4.53
N PHE A 248 35.25 15.33 -4.28
CA PHE A 248 35.49 16.77 -4.10
C PHE A 248 36.38 17.05 -2.87
N GLY A 249 36.13 16.41 -1.73
CA GLY A 249 36.93 16.59 -0.52
C GLY A 249 38.37 16.10 -0.65
N LEU A 250 38.62 15.06 -1.46
CA LEU A 250 39.97 14.57 -1.74
C LEU A 250 40.78 15.48 -2.69
N HIS A 251 40.10 16.32 -3.50
CA HIS A 251 40.73 17.13 -4.56
C HIS A 251 40.51 18.65 -4.41
N GLY A 252 39.89 19.08 -3.31
CA GLY A 252 39.62 20.48 -3.01
C GLY A 252 40.37 20.94 -1.76
N ARG A 253 40.96 22.14 -1.80
CA ARG A 253 41.62 22.72 -0.62
C ARG A 253 40.59 23.41 0.27
N GLY A 254 40.55 23.06 1.56
CA GLY A 254 39.69 23.73 2.55
C GLY A 254 38.20 23.35 2.48
N TYR A 255 37.89 22.05 2.46
CA TYR A 255 36.50 21.57 2.44
C TYR A 255 35.66 22.17 3.59
N PRO A 256 34.59 22.93 3.30
CA PRO A 256 33.89 23.68 4.35
C PRO A 256 33.19 22.76 5.37
N PRO A 257 33.44 22.92 6.68
CA PRO A 257 32.89 22.04 7.72
C PRO A 257 31.35 22.00 7.76
N HIS A 258 30.68 23.09 7.38
CA HIS A 258 29.22 23.15 7.37
C HIS A 258 28.60 22.17 6.33
N VAL A 259 29.31 21.85 5.24
CA VAL A 259 28.85 20.86 4.25
C VAL A 259 28.77 19.47 4.88
N ILE A 260 29.74 19.11 5.74
CA ILE A 260 29.70 17.87 6.53
C ILE A 260 28.47 17.85 7.43
N GLY A 261 28.18 18.98 8.10
CA GLY A 261 26.99 19.13 8.93
C GLY A 261 25.68 18.94 8.16
N ILE A 262 25.56 19.52 6.96
CA ILE A 262 24.39 19.36 6.09
C ILE A 262 24.25 17.89 5.63
N ILE A 263 25.34 17.26 5.19
CA ILE A 263 25.35 15.84 4.79
C ILE A 263 24.88 14.96 5.95
N ALA A 264 25.44 15.17 7.15
CA ALA A 264 25.04 14.43 8.35
C ALA A 264 23.56 14.63 8.66
N MET A 265 23.03 15.86 8.55
CA MET A 265 21.61 16.17 8.74
C MET A 265 20.72 15.43 7.72
N LEU A 266 21.08 15.41 6.44
CA LEU A 266 20.32 14.72 5.39
C LEU A 266 20.30 13.20 5.61
N ILE A 267 21.43 12.62 6.01
CA ILE A 267 21.54 11.20 6.38
C ILE A 267 20.65 10.91 7.60
N MET A 268 20.74 11.72 8.66
CA MET A 268 19.86 11.58 9.84
C MET A 268 18.38 11.70 9.46
N GLY A 269 18.02 12.63 8.58
CA GLY A 269 16.66 12.78 8.07
C GLY A 269 16.15 11.52 7.37
N THR A 270 17.03 10.82 6.65
CA THR A 270 16.74 9.53 6.02
C THR A 270 16.38 8.46 7.06
N PHE A 271 17.16 8.35 8.14
CA PHE A 271 16.86 7.46 9.26
C PHE A 271 15.58 7.88 10.02
N ALA A 272 15.33 9.18 10.18
CA ALA A 272 14.12 9.68 10.84
C ALA A 272 12.85 9.32 10.05
N LEU A 273 12.86 9.47 8.72
CA LEU A 273 11.77 9.06 7.85
C LEU A 273 11.49 7.56 7.95
N GLU A 274 12.54 6.75 8.03
CA GLU A 274 12.46 5.31 8.23
C GLU A 274 11.79 4.97 9.56
N GLY A 275 12.27 5.58 10.65
CA GLY A 275 11.71 5.44 12.00
C GLY A 275 10.24 5.85 12.07
N PHE A 276 9.88 6.97 11.44
CA PHE A 276 8.50 7.46 11.39
C PHE A 276 7.58 6.45 10.68
N LYS A 277 8.01 5.88 9.55
CA LYS A 277 7.21 4.87 8.84
C LYS A 277 7.08 3.57 9.64
N ALA A 278 8.12 3.15 10.36
CA ALA A 278 8.05 1.99 11.24
C ALA A 278 7.08 2.23 12.41
N TRP A 279 7.07 3.46 12.96
CA TRP A 279 6.11 3.86 13.99
C TRP A 279 4.67 3.83 13.46
N MET A 280 4.44 4.35 12.26
CA MET A 280 3.15 4.32 11.56
C MET A 280 2.62 2.90 11.37
N ASP A 281 3.46 1.99 10.90
CA ASP A 281 3.07 0.59 10.68
C ASP A 281 2.72 -0.10 12.02
N ARG A 282 3.50 0.16 13.08
CA ARG A 282 3.19 -0.32 14.44
C ARG A 282 1.87 0.26 14.96
N LYS A 283 1.57 1.52 14.68
CA LYS A 283 0.30 2.16 15.09
C LYS A 283 -0.89 1.53 14.36
N ALA A 284 -0.80 1.38 13.04
CA ALA A 284 -1.82 0.72 12.22
C ALA A 284 -2.06 -0.73 12.68
N TYR A 285 -0.98 -1.47 12.93
CA TYR A 285 -1.05 -2.84 13.45
C TYR A 285 -1.75 -2.88 14.81
N LYS A 286 -1.39 -2.00 15.74
CA LYS A 286 -2.03 -1.91 17.06
C LYS A 286 -3.50 -1.52 16.97
N SER A 287 -3.88 -0.65 16.03
CA SER A 287 -5.29 -0.26 15.84
C SER A 287 -6.14 -1.48 15.47
N LEU A 288 -5.74 -2.20 14.42
CA LEU A 288 -6.46 -3.40 13.98
C LEU A 288 -6.37 -4.55 15.00
N ALA A 289 -5.21 -4.73 15.65
CA ALA A 289 -5.02 -5.79 16.65
C ALA A 289 -5.77 -5.53 17.97
N LYS A 290 -6.03 -4.27 18.35
CA LYS A 290 -6.82 -3.95 19.54
C LYS A 290 -8.26 -4.41 19.42
N VAL A 291 -8.82 -4.35 18.22
CA VAL A 291 -10.14 -4.94 17.96
C VAL A 291 -10.02 -6.47 17.92
N ALA A 292 -8.88 -7.01 17.48
CA ALA A 292 -8.67 -8.45 17.40
C ALA A 292 -8.62 -9.21 18.76
N ALA A 293 -8.33 -8.53 19.87
CA ALA A 293 -8.25 -9.16 21.17
C ALA A 293 -9.65 -9.42 21.75
N PRO A 294 -9.97 -10.63 22.26
CA PRO A 294 -11.24 -10.87 22.92
C PRO A 294 -11.31 -9.96 24.14
N ARG A 295 -12.23 -9.01 24.12
CA ARG A 295 -12.61 -8.23 25.29
C ARG A 295 -13.15 -9.24 26.29
N ARG A 296 -12.32 -9.72 27.22
CA ARG A 296 -12.71 -10.63 28.31
C ARG A 296 -14.03 -10.09 28.85
N SER A 297 -15.11 -10.83 28.61
CA SER A 297 -16.39 -10.49 29.20
C SER A 297 -16.14 -10.38 30.69
N ARG A 298 -16.55 -9.24 31.25
CA ARG A 298 -16.44 -8.97 32.68
C ARG A 298 -17.36 -9.99 33.33
N ARG A 299 -16.83 -11.18 33.64
CA ARG A 299 -17.58 -12.24 34.33
C ARG A 299 -18.22 -11.59 35.54
N SER A 300 -19.56 -11.57 35.53
CA SER A 300 -20.35 -11.15 36.66
C SER A 300 -19.81 -11.88 37.88
N ARG A 301 -19.49 -11.11 38.92
CA ARG A 301 -18.95 -11.59 40.17
C ARG A 301 -20.06 -12.35 40.88
N TRP A 302 -20.24 -13.63 40.52
CA TRP A 302 -21.16 -14.54 41.20
C TRP A 302 -20.66 -14.69 42.64
N LYS A 303 -21.28 -13.96 43.57
CA LYS A 303 -21.06 -14.14 45.01
C LYS A 303 -21.63 -15.50 45.38
N ARG A 304 -20.78 -16.45 45.76
CA ARG A 304 -21.20 -17.68 46.45
C ARG A 304 -21.88 -17.30 47.77
N PRO A 305 -23.03 -17.89 48.12
CA PRO A 305 -23.61 -17.72 49.45
C PRO A 305 -22.70 -18.40 50.49
N LYS A 306 -22.33 -17.67 51.55
CA LYS A 306 -21.63 -18.23 52.71
C LYS A 306 -22.59 -19.16 53.46
N GLY A 307 -22.45 -20.47 53.25
CA GLY A 307 -23.09 -21.50 54.05
C GLY A 307 -22.56 -21.51 55.49
N ARG A 308 -23.50 -21.47 56.43
CA ARG A 308 -23.33 -21.63 57.88
C ARG A 308 -22.43 -22.81 58.24
N ARG A 309 -21.36 -22.57 59.01
CA ARG A 309 -20.83 -23.58 59.94
C ARG A 309 -21.74 -23.58 61.16
N LYS A 310 -22.45 -24.67 61.41
CA LYS A 310 -22.97 -25.02 62.73
C LYS A 310 -22.05 -26.08 63.32
N HIS A 311 -21.58 -25.79 64.54
CA HIS A 311 -20.97 -26.72 65.48
C HIS A 311 -21.88 -27.90 65.79
N LEU A 312 -21.27 -29.07 66.03
CA LEU A 312 -21.64 -30.22 66.88
C LEU A 312 -20.34 -31.07 66.90
N LEU A 313 -19.51 -31.21 67.94
CA LEU A 313 -19.74 -31.71 69.31
C LEU A 313 -20.61 -32.97 69.34
N HIS A 314 -20.04 -34.12 68.99
CA HIS A 314 -19.68 -35.24 69.87
C HIS A 314 -19.22 -36.43 69.02
#